data_AF-A0A9D8ZR91-F1
#
_entry.id   AF-A0A9D8ZR91-F1
#
_cell.length_a   1.000
_cell.length_b   1.000
_cell.length_c   1.000
_cell.angle_alpha   90.00
_cell.angle_beta   90.00
_cell.angle_gamma   90.00
#
_symmetry.space_group_name_H-M   'P 1'
#
loop_
_entity.id
_entity.type
_entity.pdbx_description
1 polymer ?
#
loop_
_entity_poly.entity_id
_entity_poly.type
_entity_poly.pdbx_seq_one_letter_code
_entity_poly.pdbx_strand_id
1 'polypeptide(L)'
;MRLAYHKQKFQDWFTQQWIIVWGKRIESKTVPWLMGPFGKSDWISDEFVKELAQDEGLVIERNVKSRGLISSIELLGLTEDELKKLSNRVIEFYQKTAEYNLELSVRWNFVFKVLGNLVKMLFSKRIDQLNIPTESISSSEEISSEIITLTDPDSEEIKYTIWYRTFKTTGQVLYSGVYSICTLPSGQSCIKAVFPLPKGNATVIMSPSVDLNGELQLYSSGNEFGDPGFYFLLEDSKGDLWAQYIRSFRDLLIVSSNEEGISAEQTLTLWNKEVVQFRYKISRNT
;
A
#
# COMPACT_ATOMS: atom_id res chain seq x y z
N MET A 1 22.69 -14.71 18.97
CA MET A 1 22.97 -13.79 17.85
C MET A 1 21.65 -13.48 17.15
N ARG A 2 21.36 -12.21 16.87
CA ARG A 2 20.16 -11.77 16.14
C ARG A 2 20.45 -11.93 14.66
N LEU A 3 19.76 -12.83 13.97
CA LEU A 3 20.06 -13.15 12.58
C LEU A 3 18.77 -13.37 11.79
N ALA A 4 18.68 -12.73 10.63
CA ALA A 4 17.82 -13.13 9.53
C ALA A 4 18.14 -14.57 9.06
N TYR A 5 17.14 -15.23 8.47
CA TYR A 5 17.25 -16.61 8.00
C TYR A 5 18.37 -16.77 6.94
N HIS A 6 19.28 -17.71 7.17
CA HIS A 6 20.43 -17.95 6.27
C HIS A 6 20.09 -18.58 4.91
N LYS A 7 18.93 -19.25 4.77
CA LYS A 7 18.48 -19.88 3.50
C LYS A 7 17.69 -18.89 2.62
N GLN A 8 18.25 -17.71 2.37
CA GLN A 8 17.64 -16.70 1.51
C GLN A 8 18.69 -16.08 0.58
N LYS A 9 18.26 -15.40 -0.49
CA LYS A 9 19.19 -14.66 -1.36
C LYS A 9 19.90 -13.59 -0.52
N PHE A 10 21.18 -13.36 -0.78
CA PHE A 10 22.02 -12.46 0.01
C PHE A 10 21.43 -11.05 0.19
N GLN A 11 20.74 -10.53 -0.83
CA GLN A 11 20.07 -9.22 -0.80
C GLN A 11 18.93 -9.16 0.22
N ASP A 12 18.07 -10.20 0.26
CA ASP A 12 16.97 -10.32 1.23
C ASP A 12 17.54 -10.42 2.65
N TRP A 13 18.57 -11.25 2.82
CA TRP A 13 19.25 -11.36 4.11
C TRP A 13 19.85 -10.03 4.55
N PHE A 14 20.51 -9.28 3.67
CA PHE A 14 21.12 -8.00 4.00
C PHE A 14 20.08 -6.95 4.43
N THR A 15 18.99 -6.83 3.69
CA THR A 15 17.92 -5.87 4.01
C THR A 15 17.21 -6.26 5.31
N GLN A 16 17.00 -7.55 5.54
CA GLN A 16 16.45 -8.05 6.79
C GLN A 16 17.38 -7.81 7.99
N GLN A 17 18.67 -8.06 7.85
CA GLN A 17 19.64 -7.73 8.90
C GLN A 17 19.68 -6.23 9.19
N TRP A 18 19.57 -5.39 8.15
CA TRP A 18 19.50 -3.95 8.34
C TRP A 18 18.27 -3.57 9.19
N ILE A 19 17.10 -4.16 8.93
CA ILE A 19 15.90 -3.97 9.76
C ILE A 19 16.13 -4.46 11.20
N ILE A 20 16.76 -5.61 11.41
CA ILE A 20 17.01 -6.15 12.77
C ILE A 20 18.01 -5.27 13.55
N VAL A 21 19.04 -4.76 12.88
CA VAL A 21 20.10 -3.98 13.52
C VAL A 21 19.64 -2.56 13.85
N TRP A 22 18.92 -1.93 12.92
CA TRP A 22 18.53 -0.51 13.04
C TRP A 22 17.08 -0.31 13.46
N GLY A 23 16.29 -1.38 13.49
CA GLY A 23 14.88 -1.37 13.87
C GLY A 23 14.63 -1.60 15.35
N LYS A 24 13.36 -1.49 15.70
CA LYS A 24 12.81 -1.68 17.04
C LYS A 24 12.14 -3.05 17.11
N ARG A 25 12.47 -3.83 18.15
CA ARG A 25 11.70 -5.04 18.45
C ARG A 25 10.30 -4.65 18.93
N ILE A 26 9.28 -5.32 18.41
CA ILE A 26 7.88 -5.04 18.69
C ILE A 26 7.16 -6.30 19.15
N GLU A 27 6.03 -6.12 19.82
CA GLU A 27 5.11 -7.19 20.16
C GLU A 27 3.76 -6.90 19.50
N SER A 28 3.19 -7.88 18.79
CA SER A 28 1.96 -7.69 18.00
C SER A 28 0.80 -7.09 18.81
N LYS A 29 0.68 -7.46 20.10
CA LYS A 29 -0.34 -6.95 21.02
C LYS A 29 -0.18 -5.47 21.38
N THR A 30 1.04 -4.94 21.30
CA THR A 30 1.34 -3.54 21.68
C THR A 30 1.26 -2.57 20.50
N VAL A 31 1.38 -3.08 19.27
CA VAL A 31 1.29 -2.29 18.03
C VAL A 31 0.29 -2.88 17.02
N PRO A 32 -0.95 -3.19 17.44
CA PRO A 32 -1.94 -3.82 16.54
C PRO A 32 -2.24 -2.96 15.30
N TRP A 33 -2.13 -1.64 15.42
CA TRP A 33 -2.27 -0.68 14.33
C TRP A 33 -1.30 -0.93 13.17
N LEU A 34 -0.10 -1.45 13.46
CA LEU A 34 0.96 -1.69 12.50
C LEU A 34 0.93 -3.11 11.90
N MET A 35 0.23 -4.05 12.56
CA MET A 35 0.19 -5.44 12.13
C MET A 35 -0.53 -5.60 10.78
N GLY A 36 -0.10 -6.58 10.00
CA GLY A 36 -0.66 -6.95 8.71
C GLY A 36 -0.07 -8.30 8.25
N PRO A 37 -0.52 -8.84 7.11
CA PRO A 37 0.00 -10.12 6.63
C PRO A 37 1.50 -10.04 6.33
N PHE A 38 2.20 -11.12 6.62
CA PHE A 38 3.64 -11.28 6.37
C PHE A 38 3.83 -12.20 5.18
N GLY A 39 4.78 -11.87 4.31
CA GLY A 39 5.07 -12.72 3.17
C GLY A 39 5.83 -13.98 3.53
N LYS A 40 5.51 -15.10 2.87
CA LYS A 40 6.40 -16.27 2.89
C LYS A 40 7.52 -16.08 1.88
N SER A 41 8.60 -16.85 2.04
CA SER A 41 9.86 -16.66 1.30
C SER A 41 9.76 -16.83 -0.23
N ASP A 42 8.66 -17.42 -0.70
CA ASP A 42 8.43 -17.75 -2.11
C ASP A 42 7.18 -17.08 -2.70
N TRP A 43 6.54 -16.14 -2.00
CA TRP A 43 5.34 -15.45 -2.53
C TRP A 43 5.65 -14.67 -3.81
N ILE A 44 4.95 -15.02 -4.89
CA ILE A 44 4.96 -14.29 -6.15
C ILE A 44 3.52 -13.86 -6.45
N SER A 45 3.31 -12.54 -6.61
CA SER A 45 2.08 -12.02 -7.22
C SER A 45 0.79 -12.54 -6.53
N ASP A 46 -0.21 -12.97 -7.29
CA ASP A 46 -1.54 -13.44 -6.89
C ASP A 46 -1.50 -14.69 -5.99
N GLU A 47 -0.39 -15.43 -5.93
CA GLU A 47 -0.29 -16.63 -5.10
C GLU A 47 -0.42 -16.31 -3.60
N PHE A 48 0.03 -15.13 -3.15
CA PHE A 48 -0.11 -14.81 -1.74
C PHE A 48 -1.57 -14.73 -1.29
N VAL A 49 -2.48 -14.29 -2.16
CA VAL A 49 -3.90 -14.17 -1.81
C VAL A 49 -4.47 -15.56 -1.53
N LYS A 50 -4.10 -16.54 -2.36
CA LYS A 50 -4.52 -17.93 -2.20
C LYS A 50 -3.92 -18.55 -0.94
N GLU A 51 -2.63 -18.33 -0.71
CA GLU A 51 -1.96 -18.86 0.48
C GLU A 51 -2.47 -18.23 1.78
N LEU A 52 -2.67 -16.90 1.81
CA LEU A 52 -3.23 -16.20 2.97
C LEU A 52 -4.63 -16.70 3.29
N ALA A 53 -5.46 -16.90 2.26
CA ALA A 53 -6.78 -17.47 2.43
C ALA A 53 -6.74 -18.91 2.95
N GLN A 54 -5.83 -19.75 2.43
CA GLN A 54 -5.68 -21.14 2.88
C GLN A 54 -5.17 -21.24 4.32
N ASP A 55 -4.16 -20.46 4.69
CA ASP A 55 -3.56 -20.46 6.03
C ASP A 55 -4.57 -20.07 7.11
N GLU A 56 -5.49 -19.16 6.78
CA GLU A 56 -6.47 -18.62 7.72
C GLU A 56 -7.91 -19.15 7.50
N GLY A 57 -8.12 -20.06 6.55
CA GLY A 57 -9.43 -20.64 6.26
C GLY A 57 -10.45 -19.66 5.66
N LEU A 58 -10.01 -18.64 4.93
CA LEU A 58 -10.86 -17.58 4.38
C LEU A 58 -11.39 -17.92 2.99
N VAL A 59 -12.55 -17.35 2.66
CA VAL A 59 -13.16 -17.44 1.34
C VAL A 59 -12.70 -16.27 0.48
N ILE A 60 -12.23 -16.58 -0.74
CA ILE A 60 -11.76 -15.58 -1.71
C ILE A 60 -12.93 -15.16 -2.61
N GLU A 61 -13.22 -13.88 -2.64
CA GLU A 61 -14.13 -13.29 -3.62
C GLU A 61 -13.42 -12.22 -4.44
N ARG A 62 -13.61 -12.22 -5.77
CA ARG A 62 -12.97 -11.27 -6.68
C ARG A 62 -14.00 -10.42 -7.39
N ASN A 63 -13.74 -9.12 -7.51
CA ASN A 63 -14.51 -8.16 -8.29
C ASN A 63 -16.01 -8.18 -8.00
N VAL A 64 -16.37 -8.41 -6.73
CA VAL A 64 -17.75 -8.27 -6.28
C VAL A 64 -18.17 -6.82 -6.51
N LYS A 65 -19.22 -6.63 -7.32
CA LYS A 65 -19.75 -5.30 -7.63
C LYS A 65 -20.09 -4.55 -6.35
N SER A 66 -19.87 -3.24 -6.34
CA SER A 66 -20.03 -2.37 -5.17
C SER A 66 -19.03 -2.57 -4.02
N ARG A 67 -17.99 -3.40 -4.15
CA ARG A 67 -16.87 -3.43 -3.18
C ARG A 67 -15.81 -2.39 -3.52
N GLY A 68 -15.16 -1.86 -2.50
CA GLY A 68 -14.07 -0.89 -2.62
C GLY A 68 -13.00 -1.12 -1.56
N LEU A 69 -12.04 -0.19 -1.51
CA LEU A 69 -10.91 -0.24 -0.58
C LEU A 69 -11.33 -0.13 0.87
N ILE A 70 -12.38 0.64 1.14
CA ILE A 70 -12.95 0.85 2.47
C ILE A 70 -14.46 0.63 2.40
N SER A 71 -15.06 0.16 3.49
CA SER A 71 -16.51 -0.05 3.55
C SER A 71 -17.28 1.27 3.67
N SER A 72 -16.68 2.27 4.31
CA SER A 72 -17.32 3.55 4.62
C SER A 72 -16.25 4.64 4.75
N ILE A 73 -16.50 5.82 4.18
CA ILE A 73 -15.60 6.98 4.28
C ILE A 73 -15.55 7.55 5.70
N GLU A 74 -16.61 7.37 6.47
CA GLU A 74 -16.76 7.81 7.86
C GLU A 74 -15.71 7.17 8.78
N LEU A 75 -15.18 5.99 8.41
CA LEU A 75 -14.09 5.33 9.13
C LEU A 75 -12.77 6.12 9.10
N LEU A 76 -12.62 7.07 8.17
CA LEU A 76 -11.44 7.94 8.10
C LEU A 76 -11.37 8.96 9.24
N GLY A 77 -12.45 9.13 10.03
CA GLY A 77 -12.45 10.07 11.15
C GLY A 77 -12.30 11.54 10.72
N LEU A 78 -12.68 11.87 9.48
CA LEU A 78 -12.73 13.23 8.96
C LEU A 78 -13.74 14.06 9.78
N THR A 79 -13.47 15.35 9.95
CA THR A 79 -14.41 16.26 10.59
C THR A 79 -15.69 16.43 9.76
N GLU A 80 -16.79 16.86 10.38
CA GLU A 80 -18.04 17.11 9.64
C GLU A 80 -17.86 18.11 8.47
N ASP A 81 -17.03 19.14 8.67
CA ASP A 81 -16.76 20.14 7.65
C ASP A 81 -15.91 19.58 6.50
N GLU A 82 -14.96 18.69 6.79
CA GLU A 82 -14.21 17.97 5.75
C GLU A 82 -15.10 17.00 4.97
N LEU A 83 -15.96 16.23 5.66
CA LEU A 83 -16.88 15.30 5.02
C LEU A 83 -17.88 16.03 4.10
N LYS A 84 -18.39 17.20 4.50
CA LYS A 84 -19.29 18.02 3.66
C LYS A 84 -18.61 18.58 2.42
N LYS A 85 -17.29 18.80 2.46
CA LYS A 85 -16.50 19.32 1.33
C LYS A 85 -16.04 18.21 0.40
N LEU A 86 -15.79 17.01 0.92
CA LEU A 86 -15.29 15.89 0.16
C LEU A 86 -16.24 15.55 -0.99
N SER A 87 -15.69 15.45 -2.20
CA SER A 87 -16.49 15.10 -3.37
C SER A 87 -17.16 13.73 -3.24
N ASN A 88 -18.46 13.67 -3.50
CA ASN A 88 -19.22 12.42 -3.57
C ASN A 88 -18.62 11.42 -4.57
N ARG A 89 -18.02 11.88 -5.68
CA ARG A 89 -17.36 10.99 -6.66
C ARG A 89 -16.15 10.30 -6.03
N VAL A 90 -15.39 11.01 -5.19
CA VAL A 90 -14.24 10.46 -4.46
C VAL A 90 -14.71 9.47 -3.39
N ILE A 91 -15.77 9.80 -2.64
CA ILE A 91 -16.40 8.87 -1.68
C ILE A 91 -16.83 7.57 -2.37
N GLU A 92 -17.56 7.68 -3.49
CA GLU A 92 -17.99 6.52 -4.27
C GLU A 92 -16.80 5.69 -4.76
N PHE A 93 -15.72 6.33 -5.23
CA PHE A 93 -14.53 5.62 -5.68
C PHE A 93 -13.87 4.77 -4.58
N TYR A 94 -13.71 5.31 -3.37
CA TYR A 94 -13.10 4.55 -2.28
C TYR A 94 -13.99 3.41 -1.77
N GLN A 95 -15.32 3.60 -1.81
CA GLN A 95 -16.28 2.59 -1.36
C GLN A 95 -16.63 1.55 -2.42
N LYS A 96 -16.46 1.88 -3.70
CA LYS A 96 -16.84 1.04 -4.86
C LYS A 96 -15.72 0.92 -5.89
N THR A 97 -14.48 0.84 -5.43
CA THR A 97 -13.26 0.84 -6.28
C THR A 97 -13.29 -0.23 -7.38
N ALA A 98 -13.97 -1.36 -7.17
CA ALA A 98 -14.14 -2.42 -8.18
C ALA A 98 -14.89 -1.95 -9.44
N GLU A 99 -15.64 -0.84 -9.37
CA GLU A 99 -16.38 -0.27 -10.48
C GLU A 99 -15.57 0.73 -11.32
N TYR A 100 -14.26 0.87 -11.07
CA TYR A 100 -13.43 1.87 -11.73
C TYR A 100 -12.24 1.27 -12.47
N ASN A 101 -11.98 1.82 -13.64
CA ASN A 101 -10.76 1.63 -14.40
C ASN A 101 -9.73 2.71 -14.03
N LEU A 102 -8.46 2.36 -14.15
CA LEU A 102 -7.35 3.27 -13.89
C LEU A 102 -6.42 3.31 -15.09
N GLU A 103 -5.96 4.52 -15.39
CA GLU A 103 -4.80 4.75 -16.25
C GLU A 103 -3.69 5.40 -15.42
N LEU A 104 -2.44 4.98 -15.63
CA LEU A 104 -1.28 5.48 -14.90
C LEU A 104 -0.28 6.14 -15.82
N SER A 105 0.26 7.28 -15.39
CA SER A 105 1.45 7.92 -15.96
C SER A 105 2.48 8.11 -14.86
N VAL A 106 3.76 7.87 -15.18
CA VAL A 106 4.84 7.91 -14.19
C VAL A 106 5.94 8.84 -14.64
N ARG A 107 6.32 9.77 -13.78
CA ARG A 107 7.39 10.74 -14.01
C ARG A 107 8.45 10.60 -12.93
N TRP A 108 9.63 10.13 -13.31
CA TRP A 108 10.78 10.07 -12.42
C TRP A 108 11.59 11.36 -12.41
N ASN A 109 12.14 11.70 -11.25
CA ASN A 109 13.23 12.66 -11.17
C ASN A 109 14.50 12.01 -11.77
N PHE A 110 15.17 12.72 -12.68
CA PHE A 110 16.33 12.21 -13.43
C PHE A 110 17.45 11.69 -12.53
N VAL A 111 17.75 12.39 -11.44
CA VAL A 111 18.82 11.99 -10.49
C VAL A 111 18.43 10.71 -9.76
N PHE A 112 17.16 10.60 -9.36
CA PHE A 112 16.67 9.46 -8.61
C PHE A 112 16.28 8.26 -9.48
N LYS A 113 16.14 8.41 -10.80
CA LYS A 113 15.93 7.29 -11.73
C LYS A 113 17.08 6.28 -11.65
N VAL A 114 18.33 6.78 -11.53
CA VAL A 114 19.51 5.92 -11.36
C VAL A 114 19.46 5.18 -10.02
N LEU A 115 19.09 5.87 -8.94
CA LEU A 115 18.92 5.26 -7.61
C LEU A 115 17.76 4.25 -7.57
N GLY A 116 16.64 4.55 -8.23
CA GLY A 116 15.49 3.66 -8.37
C GLY A 116 15.83 2.37 -9.12
N ASN A 117 16.65 2.46 -10.17
CA ASN A 117 17.18 1.29 -10.87
C ASN A 117 18.09 0.44 -9.98
N LEU A 118 18.90 1.06 -9.12
CA LEU A 118 19.74 0.35 -8.14
C LEU A 118 18.89 -0.33 -7.06
N VAL A 119 17.85 0.33 -6.55
CA VAL A 119 16.89 -0.26 -5.59
C VAL A 119 16.16 -1.43 -6.24
N LYS A 120 15.64 -1.29 -7.48
CA LYS A 120 15.01 -2.41 -8.21
C LYS A 120 15.97 -3.59 -8.43
N MET A 121 17.26 -3.32 -8.64
CA MET A 121 18.30 -4.37 -8.75
C MET A 121 18.56 -5.07 -7.40
N LEU A 122 18.57 -4.31 -6.30
CA LEU A 122 18.79 -4.82 -4.94
C LEU A 122 17.59 -5.59 -4.39
N PHE A 123 16.37 -5.27 -4.85
CA PHE A 123 15.12 -5.91 -4.43
C PHE A 123 14.48 -6.74 -5.56
N SER A 124 15.30 -7.22 -6.52
CA SER A 124 14.93 -7.87 -7.79
C SER A 124 13.70 -8.81 -7.74
N LYS A 125 12.85 -8.78 -8.78
CA LYS A 125 11.78 -9.75 -9.19
C LYS A 125 10.85 -10.37 -8.13
N ARG A 126 11.05 -10.15 -6.84
CA ARG A 126 10.29 -10.75 -5.72
C ARG A 126 9.45 -9.72 -4.99
N ILE A 127 9.77 -8.43 -5.15
CA ILE A 127 8.81 -7.36 -4.92
C ILE A 127 7.95 -7.16 -6.18
N ASP A 128 7.40 -8.26 -6.73
CA ASP A 128 6.41 -8.17 -7.80
C ASP A 128 5.10 -7.53 -7.31
N GLN A 129 4.94 -7.35 -6.00
CA GLN A 129 3.84 -6.62 -5.36
C GLN A 129 4.02 -5.10 -5.38
N LEU A 130 5.20 -4.61 -5.75
CA LEU A 130 5.55 -3.18 -5.87
C LEU A 130 6.48 -2.99 -7.06
N ASN A 131 6.01 -3.37 -8.25
CA ASN A 131 6.71 -3.13 -9.51
C ASN A 131 6.46 -1.68 -9.93
N ILE A 132 7.07 -0.73 -9.21
CA ILE A 132 7.08 0.66 -9.68
C ILE A 132 7.81 0.66 -11.04
N PRO A 133 7.16 1.08 -12.13
CA PRO A 133 7.82 1.15 -13.43
C PRO A 133 9.02 2.09 -13.31
N THR A 134 10.20 1.58 -13.62
CA THR A 134 11.48 2.31 -13.51
C THR A 134 11.78 3.20 -14.70
N GLU A 135 10.96 3.09 -15.74
CA GLU A 135 10.96 4.00 -16.87
C GLU A 135 9.84 5.02 -16.67
N SER A 136 10.11 6.26 -17.05
CA SER A 136 9.06 7.27 -17.11
C SER A 136 8.11 6.86 -18.22
N ILE A 137 6.85 6.61 -17.89
CA ILE A 137 5.83 6.26 -18.87
C ILE A 137 5.23 7.58 -19.35
N SER A 138 5.60 8.00 -20.55
CA SER A 138 5.18 9.28 -21.13
C SER A 138 3.74 9.29 -21.65
N SER A 139 3.20 8.11 -22.01
CA SER A 139 1.80 7.90 -22.36
C SER A 139 1.07 7.20 -21.21
N SER A 140 -0.20 7.51 -20.97
CA SER A 140 -0.95 6.78 -19.93
C SER A 140 -1.08 5.30 -20.30
N GLU A 141 -0.73 4.40 -19.37
CA GLU A 141 -0.92 2.97 -19.51
C GLU A 141 -2.17 2.53 -18.76
N GLU A 142 -3.02 1.74 -19.42
CA GLU A 142 -4.19 1.17 -18.76
C GLU A 142 -3.81 0.06 -17.77
N ILE A 143 -4.41 0.12 -16.58
CA ILE A 143 -4.22 -0.84 -15.51
C ILE A 143 -5.51 -1.66 -15.36
N SER A 144 -5.38 -2.99 -15.25
CA SER A 144 -6.44 -3.83 -14.71
C SER A 144 -6.50 -3.62 -13.21
N SER A 145 -7.68 -3.30 -12.71
CA SER A 145 -7.95 -3.03 -11.29
C SER A 145 -8.90 -4.08 -10.75
N GLU A 146 -8.46 -4.84 -9.76
CA GLU A 146 -9.26 -5.87 -9.11
C GLU A 146 -9.32 -5.65 -7.60
N ILE A 147 -10.52 -5.73 -7.05
CA ILE A 147 -10.73 -5.79 -5.60
C ILE A 147 -10.98 -7.24 -5.24
N ILE A 148 -10.14 -7.78 -4.37
CA ILE A 148 -10.24 -9.14 -3.87
C ILE A 148 -10.51 -9.05 -2.36
N THR A 149 -11.57 -9.71 -1.90
CA THR A 149 -11.90 -9.77 -0.47
C THR A 149 -11.65 -11.18 0.06
N LEU A 150 -11.08 -11.25 1.26
CA LEU A 150 -10.95 -12.49 2.02
C LEU A 150 -11.90 -12.41 3.21
N THR A 151 -12.92 -13.27 3.16
CA THR A 151 -14.04 -13.25 4.11
C THR A 151 -13.95 -14.47 5.02
N ASP A 152 -14.15 -14.26 6.32
CA ASP A 152 -14.28 -15.34 7.28
C ASP A 152 -15.63 -16.06 7.06
N PRO A 153 -15.64 -17.38 6.80
CA PRO A 153 -16.88 -18.10 6.49
C PRO A 153 -17.82 -18.25 7.70
N ASP A 154 -17.32 -18.13 8.92
CA ASP A 154 -18.12 -18.30 10.14
C ASP A 154 -18.78 -16.98 10.55
N SER A 155 -18.08 -15.85 10.43
CA SER A 155 -18.59 -14.53 10.80
C SER A 155 -19.16 -13.70 9.64
N GLU A 156 -18.90 -14.11 8.39
CA GLU A 156 -19.15 -13.33 7.16
C GLU A 156 -18.42 -11.97 7.12
N GLU A 157 -17.45 -11.74 8.01
CA GLU A 157 -16.67 -10.50 8.07
C GLU A 157 -15.55 -10.50 7.01
N ILE A 158 -15.40 -9.39 6.29
CA ILE A 158 -14.25 -9.18 5.41
C ILE A 158 -13.02 -8.89 6.28
N LYS A 159 -12.13 -9.86 6.35
CA LYS A 159 -10.87 -9.75 7.09
C LYS A 159 -9.80 -8.97 6.33
N TYR A 160 -9.74 -9.16 5.01
CA TYR A 160 -8.78 -8.47 4.14
C TYR A 160 -9.42 -7.96 2.86
N THR A 161 -9.09 -6.73 2.49
CA THR A 161 -9.37 -6.16 1.17
C THR A 161 -8.05 -5.96 0.44
N ILE A 162 -7.85 -6.69 -0.65
CA ILE A 162 -6.66 -6.58 -1.48
C ILE A 162 -7.00 -5.80 -2.74
N TRP A 163 -6.19 -4.80 -3.06
CA TRP A 163 -6.24 -4.12 -4.34
C TRP A 163 -5.13 -4.64 -5.24
N TYR A 164 -5.53 -5.51 -6.17
CA TYR A 164 -4.65 -6.16 -7.12
C TYR A 164 -4.68 -5.41 -8.45
N ARG A 165 -3.51 -4.96 -8.91
CA ARG A 165 -3.35 -4.13 -10.10
C ARG A 165 -2.29 -4.70 -11.02
N THR A 166 -2.63 -4.82 -12.30
CA THR A 166 -1.71 -5.32 -13.35
C THR A 166 -1.72 -4.39 -14.56
N PHE A 167 -0.61 -4.31 -15.29
CA PHE A 167 -0.60 -3.63 -16.59
C PHE A 167 -1.44 -4.43 -17.58
N LYS A 168 -2.44 -3.81 -18.23
CA LYS A 168 -3.29 -4.55 -19.20
C LYS A 168 -2.50 -5.11 -20.39
N THR A 169 -1.44 -4.39 -20.80
CA THR A 169 -0.62 -4.74 -21.96
C THR A 169 0.26 -5.97 -21.73
N THR A 170 0.85 -6.10 -20.54
CA THR A 170 1.82 -7.17 -20.23
C THR A 170 1.28 -8.23 -19.28
N GLY A 171 0.18 -7.94 -18.57
CA GLY A 171 -0.32 -8.76 -17.46
C GLY A 171 0.60 -8.75 -16.23
N GLN A 172 1.70 -7.98 -16.26
CA GLN A 172 2.63 -7.90 -15.13
C GLN A 172 1.96 -7.20 -13.96
N VAL A 173 2.13 -7.73 -12.75
CA VAL A 173 1.67 -7.07 -11.53
C VAL A 173 2.38 -5.75 -11.39
N LEU A 174 1.58 -4.70 -11.21
CA LEU A 174 2.03 -3.37 -10.84
C LEU A 174 2.06 -3.28 -9.30
N TYR A 175 0.90 -3.49 -8.67
CA TYR A 175 0.74 -3.43 -7.22
C TYR A 175 -0.18 -4.52 -6.70
N SER A 176 0.13 -5.08 -5.54
CA SER A 176 -0.84 -5.86 -4.77
C SER A 176 -0.70 -5.56 -3.29
N GLY A 177 -1.59 -4.69 -2.79
CA GLY A 177 -1.57 -4.24 -1.40
C GLY A 177 -2.84 -4.68 -0.67
N VAL A 178 -2.70 -5.01 0.60
CA VAL A 178 -3.81 -5.23 1.53
C VAL A 178 -4.15 -3.89 2.18
N TYR A 179 -5.37 -3.42 1.94
CA TYR A 179 -5.88 -2.14 2.42
C TYR A 179 -6.79 -2.33 3.62
N SER A 180 -6.59 -1.51 4.64
CA SER A 180 -7.45 -1.46 5.81
C SER A 180 -7.46 -0.06 6.40
N ILE A 181 -8.36 0.18 7.35
CA ILE A 181 -8.26 1.32 8.26
C ILE A 181 -7.49 0.89 9.51
N CYS A 182 -6.70 1.80 10.08
CA CYS A 182 -6.08 1.61 11.37
C CYS A 182 -6.16 2.88 12.22
N THR A 183 -6.17 2.72 13.54
CA THR A 183 -6.08 3.83 14.49
C THR A 183 -4.67 3.89 15.04
N LEU A 184 -3.97 5.00 14.80
CA LEU A 184 -2.62 5.24 15.31
C LEU A 184 -2.61 5.45 16.85
N PRO A 185 -1.45 5.35 17.52
CA PRO A 185 -1.32 5.67 18.94
C PRO A 185 -1.80 7.07 19.32
N SER A 186 -1.76 8.03 18.37
CA SER A 186 -2.32 9.38 18.53
C SER A 186 -3.84 9.42 18.62
N GLY A 187 -4.53 8.31 18.32
CA GLY A 187 -5.98 8.23 18.16
C GLY A 187 -6.46 8.54 16.75
N GLN A 188 -5.56 8.91 15.83
CA GLN A 188 -5.92 9.26 14.46
C GLN A 188 -6.26 8.02 13.62
N SER A 189 -7.40 8.03 12.93
CA SER A 189 -7.74 7.05 11.90
C SER A 189 -6.97 7.30 10.61
N CYS A 190 -6.39 6.26 10.03
CA CYS A 190 -5.56 6.33 8.83
C CYS A 190 -5.88 5.17 7.88
N ILE A 191 -5.59 5.38 6.59
CA ILE A 191 -5.57 4.28 5.62
C ILE A 191 -4.22 3.58 5.72
N LYS A 192 -4.23 2.26 5.85
CA LYS A 192 -3.05 1.42 5.87
C LYS A 192 -3.01 0.54 4.63
N ALA A 193 -1.90 0.59 3.91
CA ALA A 193 -1.61 -0.32 2.81
C ALA A 193 -0.41 -1.20 3.20
N VAL A 194 -0.63 -2.51 3.23
CA VAL A 194 0.39 -3.51 3.57
C VAL A 194 0.77 -4.29 2.31
N PHE A 195 2.05 -4.33 2.00
CA PHE A 195 2.63 -5.10 0.91
C PHE A 195 3.46 -6.23 1.50
N PRO A 196 2.93 -7.46 1.57
CA PRO A 196 3.67 -8.61 2.07
C PRO A 196 5.02 -8.82 1.37
N LEU A 197 6.08 -8.97 2.15
CA LEU A 197 7.44 -9.25 1.67
C LEU A 197 7.93 -10.55 2.29
N PRO A 198 8.92 -11.24 1.71
CA PRO A 198 9.53 -12.41 2.34
C PRO A 198 9.90 -12.18 3.81
N LYS A 199 9.26 -12.94 4.71
CA LYS A 199 9.36 -12.86 6.18
C LYS A 199 8.96 -11.52 6.81
N GLY A 200 8.24 -10.68 6.09
CA GLY A 200 7.96 -9.31 6.51
C GLY A 200 6.84 -8.65 5.73
N ASN A 201 6.78 -7.34 5.83
CA ASN A 201 6.00 -6.51 4.91
C ASN A 201 6.57 -5.10 4.85
N ALA A 202 6.22 -4.40 3.77
CA ALA A 202 6.29 -2.95 3.70
C ALA A 202 4.89 -2.40 4.00
N THR A 203 4.78 -1.50 4.96
CA THR A 203 3.51 -0.91 5.38
C THR A 203 3.57 0.60 5.21
N VAL A 204 2.58 1.15 4.52
CA VAL A 204 2.39 2.59 4.33
C VAL A 204 1.13 3.01 5.07
N ILE A 205 1.25 3.98 5.97
CA ILE A 205 0.11 4.53 6.72
C ILE A 205 -0.08 5.98 6.33
N MET A 206 -1.27 6.29 5.83
CA MET A 206 -1.63 7.58 5.28
C MET A 206 -2.72 8.24 6.12
N SER A 207 -2.40 9.41 6.67
CA SER A 207 -3.33 10.30 7.36
C SER A 207 -4.22 11.01 6.34
N PRO A 208 -5.56 10.94 6.47
CA PRO A 208 -6.49 11.66 5.61
C PRO A 208 -6.70 13.11 6.06
N SER A 209 -6.94 13.98 5.10
CA SER A 209 -7.47 15.35 5.31
C SER A 209 -8.20 15.81 4.05
N VAL A 210 -9.12 16.75 4.17
CA VAL A 210 -9.81 17.34 3.01
C VAL A 210 -9.46 18.81 2.85
N ASP A 211 -9.06 19.20 1.64
CA ASP A 211 -8.69 20.58 1.35
C ASP A 211 -9.91 21.49 1.13
N LEU A 212 -9.67 22.78 0.81
CA LEU A 212 -10.75 23.73 0.55
C LEU A 212 -11.50 23.46 -0.76
N ASN A 213 -10.89 22.75 -1.71
CA ASN A 213 -11.46 22.40 -3.00
C ASN A 213 -12.19 21.05 -2.98
N GLY A 214 -12.24 20.37 -1.82
CA GLY A 214 -12.90 19.07 -1.67
C GLY A 214 -12.05 17.88 -2.10
N GLU A 215 -10.73 18.07 -2.23
CA GLU A 215 -9.78 17.02 -2.56
C GLU A 215 -9.44 16.20 -1.31
N LEU A 216 -9.43 14.87 -1.44
CA LEU A 216 -8.91 14.00 -0.40
C LEU A 216 -7.40 13.94 -0.50
N GLN A 217 -6.73 14.33 0.56
CA GLN A 217 -5.28 14.27 0.68
C GLN A 217 -4.90 13.18 1.68
N LEU A 218 -3.96 12.34 1.28
CA LEU A 218 -3.46 11.20 2.04
C LEU A 218 -1.96 11.39 2.24
N TYR A 219 -1.58 11.72 3.47
CA TYR A 219 -0.21 12.00 3.87
C TYR A 219 0.41 10.83 4.61
N SER A 220 1.43 10.22 4.02
CA SER A 220 2.31 9.28 4.72
C SER A 220 3.62 9.99 5.03
N SER A 221 3.63 10.72 6.15
CA SER A 221 4.83 11.32 6.71
C SER A 221 4.68 11.61 8.20
N GLY A 222 5.78 11.53 8.93
CA GLY A 222 5.84 11.74 10.36
C GLY A 222 7.27 11.96 10.83
N ASN A 223 7.45 12.12 12.13
CA ASN A 223 8.74 12.37 12.76
C ASN A 223 9.26 11.15 13.51
N GLU A 224 8.37 10.34 14.08
CA GLU A 224 8.73 9.23 14.95
C GLU A 224 7.88 7.97 14.73
N PHE A 225 8.29 6.88 15.40
CA PHE A 225 7.58 5.62 15.37
C PHE A 225 6.20 5.77 16.03
N GLY A 226 5.14 5.46 15.30
CA GLY A 226 3.76 5.71 15.74
C GLY A 226 3.04 6.77 14.90
N ASP A 227 3.78 7.54 14.10
CA ASP A 227 3.21 8.51 13.17
C ASP A 227 2.81 7.84 11.83
N PRO A 228 2.00 8.52 10.99
CA PRO A 228 1.87 8.15 9.58
C PRO A 228 3.24 8.07 8.89
N GLY A 229 3.35 7.21 7.88
CA GLY A 229 4.59 7.03 7.15
C GLY A 229 4.86 5.59 6.71
N PHE A 230 6.11 5.33 6.39
CA PHE A 230 6.56 4.07 5.83
C PHE A 230 7.29 3.21 6.87
N TYR A 231 6.89 1.95 6.98
CA TYR A 231 7.41 0.98 7.92
C TYR A 231 7.82 -0.30 7.21
N PHE A 232 8.96 -0.87 7.58
CA PHE A 232 9.28 -2.27 7.29
C PHE A 232 9.06 -3.11 8.53
N LEU A 233 8.31 -4.20 8.39
CA LEU A 233 8.18 -5.23 9.42
C LEU A 233 8.91 -6.48 8.98
N LEU A 234 9.45 -7.20 9.96
CA LEU A 234 10.20 -8.42 9.74
C LEU A 234 10.05 -9.36 10.93
N GLU A 235 9.87 -10.64 10.64
CA GLU A 235 10.01 -11.73 11.59
C GLU A 235 11.41 -12.35 11.44
N ASP A 236 12.17 -12.40 12.54
CA ASP A 236 13.51 -12.99 12.52
C ASP A 236 13.50 -14.53 12.65
N SER A 237 14.69 -15.15 12.64
CA SER A 237 14.82 -16.61 12.72
C SER A 237 14.31 -17.25 14.02
N LYS A 238 14.00 -16.45 15.03
CA LYS A 238 13.45 -16.90 16.32
C LYS A 238 11.97 -16.59 16.48
N GLY A 239 11.33 -15.98 15.48
CA GLY A 239 9.95 -15.52 15.55
C GLY A 239 9.80 -14.16 16.24
N ASP A 240 10.90 -13.45 16.53
CA ASP A 240 10.80 -12.10 17.07
C ASP A 240 10.42 -11.10 15.96
N LEU A 241 9.49 -10.20 16.27
CA LEU A 241 9.05 -9.17 15.35
C LEU A 241 9.88 -7.88 15.50
N TRP A 242 10.25 -7.32 14.36
CA TRP A 242 11.02 -6.10 14.23
C TRP A 242 10.28 -5.14 13.32
N ALA A 243 10.34 -3.85 13.65
CA ALA A 243 9.80 -2.78 12.83
C ALA A 243 10.81 -1.66 12.67
N GLN A 244 10.92 -1.13 11.46
CA GLN A 244 11.78 0.00 11.14
C GLN A 244 10.99 1.10 10.46
N TYR A 245 11.00 2.29 11.05
CA TYR A 245 10.35 3.48 10.52
C TYR A 245 11.29 4.25 9.59
N ILE A 246 10.84 4.57 8.38
CA ILE A 246 11.65 5.22 7.34
C ILE A 246 11.25 6.69 7.21
N ARG A 247 11.65 7.51 8.18
CA ARG A 247 11.34 8.95 8.24
C ARG A 247 11.68 9.73 6.96
N SER A 248 12.75 9.34 6.26
CA SER A 248 13.18 10.03 5.05
C SER A 248 12.24 9.83 3.86
N PHE A 249 11.45 8.76 3.85
CA PHE A 249 10.57 8.41 2.74
C PHE A 249 9.15 8.88 3.05
N ARG A 250 8.62 9.75 2.20
CA ARG A 250 7.32 10.40 2.41
C ARG A 250 6.48 10.24 1.15
N ASP A 251 5.18 10.13 1.34
CA ASP A 251 4.19 10.00 0.27
C ASP A 251 3.04 10.99 0.49
N LEU A 252 2.60 11.60 -0.60
CA LEU A 252 1.43 12.46 -0.67
C LEU A 252 0.59 12.02 -1.87
N LEU A 253 -0.61 11.52 -1.58
CA LEU A 253 -1.61 11.19 -2.59
C LEU A 253 -2.77 12.18 -2.48
N ILE A 254 -3.01 12.92 -3.55
CA ILE A 254 -4.13 13.87 -3.69
C ILE A 254 -5.12 13.26 -4.66
N VAL A 255 -6.38 13.11 -4.24
CA VAL A 255 -7.47 12.60 -5.08
C VAL A 255 -8.53 13.67 -5.21
N SER A 256 -8.77 14.07 -6.45
CA SER A 256 -9.72 15.12 -6.80
C SER A 256 -10.71 14.63 -7.85
N SER A 257 -11.80 15.36 -8.02
CA SER A 257 -12.78 15.06 -9.06
C SER A 257 -13.24 16.33 -9.74
N ASN A 258 -13.44 16.27 -11.05
CA ASN A 258 -14.00 17.34 -11.86
C ASN A 258 -15.14 16.77 -12.74
N GLU A 259 -15.58 17.49 -13.76
CA GLU A 259 -16.61 17.01 -14.68
C GLU A 259 -16.14 15.77 -15.47
N GLU A 260 -14.87 15.77 -15.90
CA GLU A 260 -14.25 14.71 -16.72
C GLU A 260 -14.07 13.38 -15.98
N GLY A 261 -13.98 13.39 -14.65
CA GLY A 261 -13.75 12.16 -13.90
C GLY A 261 -13.11 12.39 -12.54
N ILE A 262 -12.42 11.35 -12.08
CA ILE A 262 -11.57 11.41 -10.89
C ILE A 262 -10.12 11.39 -11.36
N SER A 263 -9.30 12.24 -10.76
CA SER A 263 -7.86 12.23 -10.97
C SER A 263 -7.15 12.05 -9.64
N ALA A 264 -6.00 11.39 -9.67
CA ALA A 264 -5.13 11.35 -8.51
C ALA A 264 -3.69 11.68 -8.86
N GLU A 265 -3.03 12.46 -8.03
CA GLU A 265 -1.60 12.75 -8.12
C GLU A 265 -0.92 12.21 -6.87
N GLN A 266 0.06 11.34 -7.05
CA GLN A 266 0.85 10.76 -5.96
C GLN A 266 2.31 11.18 -6.10
N THR A 267 2.87 11.78 -5.06
CA THR A 267 4.25 12.26 -5.06
C THR A 267 5.05 11.58 -3.96
N LEU A 268 6.07 10.82 -4.35
CA LEU A 268 7.02 10.21 -3.41
C LEU A 268 8.26 11.08 -3.26
N THR A 269 8.67 11.33 -2.03
CA THR A 269 9.87 12.08 -1.72
C THR A 269 10.82 11.28 -0.83
N LEU A 270 12.12 11.50 -1.03
CA LEU A 270 13.18 10.97 -0.18
C LEU A 270 14.07 12.13 0.27
N TRP A 271 14.24 12.31 1.58
CA TRP A 271 14.92 13.46 2.17
C TRP A 271 14.35 14.81 1.67
N ASN A 272 13.03 14.89 1.56
CA ASN A 272 12.28 16.06 1.04
C ASN A 272 12.59 16.42 -0.42
N LYS A 273 13.20 15.52 -1.19
CA LYS A 273 13.39 15.69 -2.64
C LYS A 273 12.43 14.77 -3.38
N GLU A 274 11.75 15.31 -4.40
CA GLU A 274 10.88 14.53 -5.27
C GLU A 274 11.67 13.42 -5.98
N VAL A 275 11.22 12.19 -5.80
CA VAL A 275 11.80 10.98 -6.39
C VAL A 275 11.01 10.60 -7.64
N VAL A 276 9.69 10.51 -7.49
CA VAL A 276 8.77 10.09 -8.54
C VAL A 276 7.39 10.68 -8.28
N GLN A 277 6.71 11.02 -9.36
CA GLN A 277 5.31 11.42 -9.38
C GLN A 277 4.52 10.43 -10.23
N PHE A 278 3.37 10.00 -9.70
CA PHE A 278 2.37 9.22 -10.41
C PHE A 278 1.14 10.08 -10.66
N ARG A 279 0.54 9.91 -11.82
CA ARG A 279 -0.75 10.50 -12.14
C ARG A 279 -1.70 9.40 -12.55
N TYR A 280 -2.87 9.40 -11.96
CA TYR A 280 -3.94 8.46 -12.26
C TYR A 280 -5.11 9.20 -12.88
N LYS A 281 -5.64 8.66 -13.97
CA LYS A 281 -7.01 8.97 -14.42
C LYS A 281 -7.90 7.80 -14.02
N ILE A 282 -9.02 8.12 -13.39
CA ILE A 282 -9.92 7.14 -12.80
C ILE A 282 -11.30 7.36 -13.41
N SER A 283 -11.78 6.37 -14.14
CA SER A 283 -13.06 6.39 -14.84
C SER A 283 -13.94 5.25 -14.37
N ARG A 284 -15.25 5.49 -14.24
CA ARG A 284 -16.19 4.44 -13.85
C ARG A 284 -16.43 3.52 -15.04
N ASN A 285 -16.51 2.22 -14.77
CA ASN A 285 -16.92 1.22 -15.75
C ASN A 285 -18.37 1.51 -16.16
N THR A 286 -18.58 1.73 -17.44
CA THR A 286 -19.90 1.75 -18.10
C THR A 286 -20.47 0.34 -18.19
#